data_AF-A0A166KJ33-F1
#
_entry.id   AF-A0A166KJ33-F1
#
_cell.length_a   1.000
_cell.length_b   1.000
_cell.length_c   1.000
_cell.angle_alpha   90.00
_cell.angle_beta   90.00
_cell.angle_gamma   90.00
#
_symmetry.space_group_name_H-M   'P 1'
#
loop_
_entity.id
_entity.type
_entity.pdbx_description
1 polymer ?
#
loop_
_entity_poly.entity_id
_entity_poly.type
_entity_poly.pdbx_seq_one_letter_code
_entity_poly.pdbx_strand_id
1 'polypeptide(L)'
;MSNLPPLNTETIWAILNDKIDDAIVNQLVWHYLGYRYDSSTDKWNNSEVSSEWRDEYPEPPNFLDSRPATVKLTRSIPKENKQIAKEKLGFKGYKIGDFSPRETRRATAANWLLSYLQETTGKIE
;
A
#
# COMPACT_ATOMS: atom_id res chain seq x y z
N MET A 1 -0.68 -1.93 19.75
CA MET A 1 -0.39 -0.76 18.90
C MET A 1 0.65 -1.18 17.89
N SER A 2 0.28 -1.26 16.62
CA SER A 2 1.20 -1.69 15.57
C SER A 2 2.30 -0.63 15.42
N ASN A 3 3.56 -1.01 15.67
CA ASN A 3 4.75 -0.18 15.42
C ASN A 3 4.96 -0.05 13.90
N LEU A 4 4.01 0.59 13.21
CA LEU A 4 4.10 0.82 11.77
C LEU A 4 5.02 2.02 11.53
N PRO A 5 5.92 1.93 10.54
CA PRO A 5 6.74 3.08 10.17
C PRO A 5 5.83 4.21 9.65
N PRO A 6 6.23 5.48 9.84
CA PRO A 6 5.47 6.61 9.32
C PRO A 6 5.43 6.57 7.79
N LEU A 7 4.28 6.93 7.20
CA LEU A 7 4.17 7.05 5.75
C LEU A 7 4.90 8.32 5.26
N ASN A 8 6.10 8.12 4.76
CA ASN A 8 6.94 9.14 4.14
C ASN A 8 7.74 8.53 2.98
N THR A 9 8.48 9.37 2.26
CA THR A 9 9.28 8.96 1.11
C THR A 9 10.34 7.90 1.46
N GLU A 10 10.92 7.97 2.66
CA GLU A 10 11.88 6.96 3.16
C GLU A 10 11.24 5.58 3.32
N THR A 11 10.05 5.51 3.93
CA THR A 11 9.29 4.26 4.07
C THR A 11 8.91 3.70 2.70
N ILE A 12 8.47 4.54 1.76
CA ILE A 12 8.18 4.09 0.38
C ILE A 12 9.42 3.49 -0.28
N TRP A 13 10.57 4.14 -0.16
CA TRP A 13 11.84 3.60 -0.66
C TRP A 13 12.24 2.30 0.03
N ALA A 14 11.97 2.16 1.33
CA ALA A 14 12.24 0.93 2.07
C ALA A 14 11.34 -0.23 1.60
N ILE A 15 10.08 0.03 1.20
CA ILE A 15 9.20 -0.97 0.56
C ILE A 15 9.78 -1.39 -0.79
N LEU A 16 10.17 -0.43 -1.62
CA LEU A 16 10.72 -0.68 -2.97
C LEU A 16 12.06 -1.44 -2.93
N ASN A 17 12.90 -1.21 -1.93
CA ASN A 17 14.21 -1.87 -1.79
C ASN A 17 14.17 -3.12 -0.91
N ASP A 18 12.99 -3.69 -0.65
CA ASP A 18 12.82 -4.89 0.16
C ASP A 18 13.42 -4.81 1.59
N LYS A 19 13.40 -3.62 2.20
CA LYS A 19 13.94 -3.36 3.55
C LYS A 19 12.91 -3.50 4.68
N ILE A 20 11.64 -3.58 4.33
CA ILE A 20 10.51 -3.74 5.26
C ILE A 20 9.88 -5.10 4.99
N ASP A 21 9.44 -5.84 5.99
CA ASP A 21 8.78 -7.14 5.82
C ASP A 21 7.41 -7.07 5.12
N ASP A 22 7.05 -8.13 4.40
CA ASP A 22 5.77 -8.26 3.68
C ASP A 22 4.54 -8.07 4.58
N ALA A 23 4.63 -8.53 5.83
CA ALA A 23 3.59 -8.33 6.83
C ALA A 23 3.40 -6.84 7.18
N ILE A 24 4.49 -6.10 7.32
CA ILE A 24 4.46 -4.66 7.63
C ILE A 24 3.95 -3.86 6.43
N VAL A 25 4.36 -4.22 5.20
CA VAL A 25 3.83 -3.59 3.98
C VAL A 25 2.31 -3.76 3.90
N ASN A 26 1.81 -4.97 4.16
CA ASN A 26 0.37 -5.21 4.19
C ASN A 26 -0.31 -4.39 5.28
N GLN A 27 0.21 -4.40 6.50
CA GLN A 27 -0.36 -3.63 7.61
C GLN A 27 -0.38 -2.13 7.34
N LEU A 28 0.63 -1.57 6.66
CA LEU A 28 0.62 -0.17 6.21
C LEU A 28 -0.55 0.08 5.26
N VAL A 29 -0.70 -0.74 4.22
CA VAL A 29 -1.81 -0.59 3.26
C VAL A 29 -3.16 -0.73 3.98
N TRP A 30 -3.31 -1.70 4.88
CA TRP A 30 -4.52 -1.87 5.69
C TRP A 30 -4.83 -0.64 6.54
N HIS A 31 -3.81 -0.09 7.19
CA HIS A 31 -3.94 1.08 8.03
C HIS A 31 -4.41 2.30 7.24
N TYR A 32 -3.82 2.57 6.07
CA TYR A 32 -4.20 3.71 5.27
C TYR A 32 -5.49 3.49 4.45
N LEU A 33 -5.91 2.24 4.24
CA LEU A 33 -7.24 1.91 3.72
C LEU A 33 -8.35 2.10 4.76
N GLY A 34 -8.00 2.19 6.05
CA GLY A 34 -8.95 2.37 7.15
C GLY A 34 -9.24 1.10 7.96
N TYR A 35 -8.61 -0.03 7.67
CA TYR A 35 -8.74 -1.22 8.51
C TYR A 35 -8.01 -1.02 9.84
N ARG A 36 -8.67 -1.39 10.94
CA ARG A 36 -8.11 -1.34 12.29
C ARG A 36 -8.33 -2.69 12.96
N TYR A 37 -7.27 -3.33 13.40
CA TYR A 37 -7.39 -4.55 14.18
C TYR A 37 -7.66 -4.20 15.65
N ASP A 38 -8.74 -4.73 16.20
CA ASP A 38 -9.08 -4.61 17.61
C ASP A 38 -8.67 -5.89 18.36
N SER A 39 -7.57 -5.80 19.09
CA SER A 39 -7.05 -6.92 19.90
C SER A 39 -7.96 -7.30 21.07
N SER A 40 -8.89 -6.42 21.47
CA SER A 40 -9.81 -6.68 22.59
C SER A 40 -10.96 -7.58 22.16
N THR A 41 -11.37 -7.48 20.89
CA THR A 41 -12.49 -8.23 20.31
C THR A 41 -12.05 -9.29 19.29
N ASP A 42 -10.75 -9.35 19.00
CA ASP A 42 -10.12 -10.21 17.98
C ASP A 42 -10.77 -10.06 16.60
N LYS A 43 -11.14 -8.82 16.25
CA LYS A 43 -11.89 -8.50 15.03
C LYS A 43 -11.28 -7.32 14.28
N TRP A 44 -11.46 -7.36 12.96
CA TRP A 44 -11.18 -6.22 12.11
C TRP A 44 -12.34 -5.23 12.13
N ASN A 45 -12.03 -3.99 12.46
CA ASN A 45 -12.90 -2.84 12.25
C ASN A 45 -12.62 -2.26 10.85
N ASN A 46 -13.68 -2.17 10.06
CA ASN A 46 -13.66 -1.64 8.69
C ASN A 46 -14.59 -0.42 8.53
N SER A 47 -15.00 0.21 9.63
CA SER A 47 -15.92 1.36 9.61
C SER A 47 -15.34 2.58 8.89
N GLU A 48 -14.01 2.72 8.87
CA GLU A 48 -13.29 3.79 8.15
C GLU A 48 -12.90 3.38 6.72
N VAL A 49 -13.19 2.14 6.31
CA VAL A 49 -12.89 1.64 4.97
C VAL A 49 -14.03 2.05 4.03
N SER A 50 -13.69 2.49 2.82
CA SER A 50 -14.70 2.85 1.81
C SER A 50 -15.59 1.65 1.47
N SER A 51 -16.85 1.91 1.10
CA SER A 51 -17.82 0.85 0.77
C SER A 51 -17.30 -0.09 -0.32
N GLU A 52 -16.66 0.47 -1.35
CA GLU A 52 -16.07 -0.30 -2.45
C GLU A 52 -15.07 -1.36 -1.99
N TRP A 53 -14.35 -1.11 -0.90
CA TRP A 53 -13.40 -2.06 -0.31
C TRP A 53 -14.08 -2.96 0.71
N ARG A 54 -14.83 -2.40 1.67
CA ARG A 54 -15.39 -3.18 2.78
C ARG A 54 -16.45 -4.20 2.34
N ASP A 55 -17.18 -3.91 1.26
CA ASP A 55 -18.27 -4.79 0.77
C ASP A 55 -17.69 -6.04 0.10
N GLU A 56 -16.52 -5.93 -0.53
CA GLU A 56 -15.82 -7.05 -1.17
C GLU A 56 -14.81 -7.73 -0.23
N TYR A 57 -14.21 -6.95 0.67
CA TYR A 57 -13.21 -7.37 1.64
C TYR A 57 -13.62 -6.90 3.04
N PRO A 58 -14.51 -7.62 3.74
CA PRO A 58 -14.85 -7.29 5.12
C PRO A 58 -13.63 -7.41 6.05
N GLU A 59 -12.68 -8.28 5.69
CA GLU A 59 -11.36 -8.44 6.32
C GLU A 59 -10.26 -8.04 5.33
N PRO A 60 -9.15 -7.46 5.82
CA PRO A 60 -8.10 -6.95 4.94
C PRO A 60 -7.40 -8.08 4.17
N PRO A 61 -7.30 -7.99 2.83
CA PRO A 61 -6.63 -9.01 2.03
C PRO A 61 -5.11 -8.87 2.10
N ASN A 62 -4.39 -9.96 1.87
CA ASN A 62 -2.95 -9.92 1.64
C ASN A 62 -2.65 -9.44 0.21
N PHE A 63 -2.21 -8.20 0.06
CA PHE A 63 -1.92 -7.58 -1.24
C PHE A 63 -0.68 -8.14 -1.94
N LEU A 64 0.21 -8.80 -1.20
CA LEU A 64 1.43 -9.39 -1.73
C LEU A 64 1.24 -10.83 -2.19
N ASP A 65 0.14 -11.47 -1.79
CA ASP A 65 -0.22 -12.82 -2.22
C ASP A 65 -1.46 -12.84 -3.14
N SER A 66 -2.47 -12.04 -2.83
CA SER A 66 -3.74 -11.97 -3.55
C SER A 66 -3.66 -11.05 -4.77
N ARG A 67 -3.54 -11.66 -5.96
CA ARG A 67 -3.59 -10.96 -7.24
C ARG A 67 -4.88 -10.13 -7.42
N PRO A 68 -6.10 -10.61 -7.10
CA PRO A 68 -7.31 -9.80 -7.20
C PRO A 68 -7.24 -8.52 -6.36
N ALA A 69 -6.76 -8.62 -5.12
CA ALA A 69 -6.61 -7.47 -4.23
C ALA A 69 -5.58 -6.46 -4.78
N THR A 70 -4.43 -6.93 -5.28
CA THR A 70 -3.43 -6.06 -5.94
C THR A 70 -4.03 -5.32 -7.14
N VAL A 71 -4.82 -6.01 -7.97
CA VAL A 71 -5.46 -5.40 -9.16
C VAL A 71 -6.44 -4.31 -8.74
N LYS A 72 -7.26 -4.56 -7.71
CA LYS A 72 -8.15 -3.54 -7.16
C LYS A 72 -7.39 -2.36 -6.58
N LEU A 73 -6.30 -2.61 -5.85
CA LEU A 73 -5.42 -1.57 -5.31
C LEU A 73 -4.84 -0.67 -6.41
N THR A 74 -4.43 -1.28 -7.52
CA THR A 74 -3.94 -0.54 -8.69
C THR A 74 -5.04 0.31 -9.34
N ARG A 75 -6.28 -0.18 -9.35
CA ARG A 75 -7.44 0.53 -9.91
C ARG A 75 -7.89 1.69 -9.02
N SER A 76 -7.69 1.61 -7.71
CA SER A 76 -8.01 2.71 -6.79
C SER A 76 -7.02 3.89 -6.86
N ILE A 77 -5.88 3.75 -7.55
CA ILE A 77 -4.95 4.87 -7.75
C ILE A 77 -5.50 5.82 -8.82
N PRO A 78 -5.67 7.13 -8.52
CA PRO A 78 -6.05 8.15 -9.50
C PRO A 78 -5.15 8.12 -10.74
N LYS A 79 -5.71 8.46 -11.91
CA LYS A 79 -4.96 8.42 -13.17
C LYS A 79 -3.70 9.28 -13.14
N GLU A 80 -3.79 10.46 -12.52
CA GLU A 80 -2.67 11.39 -12.31
C GLU A 80 -1.56 10.79 -11.44
N ASN A 81 -1.91 9.96 -10.46
CA ASN A 81 -0.94 9.38 -9.53
C ASN A 81 -0.38 8.02 -10.00
N LYS A 82 -0.77 7.51 -11.18
CA LYS A 82 -0.30 6.19 -11.62
C LYS A 82 1.21 6.11 -11.84
N GLN A 83 1.86 7.23 -12.14
CA GLN A 83 3.31 7.32 -12.32
C GLN A 83 3.99 8.10 -11.19
N ILE A 84 3.32 8.30 -10.05
CA ILE A 84 3.80 9.18 -8.98
C ILE A 84 5.15 8.76 -8.40
N ALA A 85 5.42 7.47 -8.28
CA ALA A 85 6.74 6.98 -7.84
C ALA A 85 7.87 7.40 -8.80
N LYS A 86 7.59 7.43 -10.12
CA LYS A 86 8.56 7.89 -11.11
C LYS A 86 8.71 9.40 -11.08
N GLU A 87 7.61 10.13 -10.99
CA GLU A 87 7.58 11.59 -11.07
C GLU A 87 8.12 12.29 -9.81
N LYS A 88 7.85 11.72 -8.64
CA LYS A 88 8.19 12.33 -7.35
C LYS A 88 9.44 11.73 -6.70
N LEU A 89 9.63 10.42 -6.83
CA LEU A 89 10.80 9.74 -6.24
C LEU A 89 11.91 9.45 -7.26
N GLY A 90 11.67 9.65 -8.56
CA GLY A 90 12.63 9.27 -9.59
C GLY A 90 12.78 7.75 -9.75
N PHE A 91 11.83 6.95 -9.26
CA PHE A 91 11.86 5.49 -9.37
C PHE A 91 11.74 5.07 -10.83
N LYS A 92 12.79 4.45 -11.37
CA LYS A 92 12.85 4.03 -12.78
C LYS A 92 12.30 2.62 -13.03
N GLY A 93 11.78 1.97 -11.99
CA GLY A 93 11.42 0.55 -12.03
C GLY A 93 12.56 -0.36 -11.58
N TYR A 94 12.26 -1.64 -11.44
CA TYR A 94 13.24 -2.68 -11.17
C TYR A 94 14.08 -2.98 -12.42
N LYS A 95 15.28 -3.52 -12.21
CA LYS A 95 16.15 -3.96 -13.31
C LYS A 95 15.45 -5.07 -14.12
N ILE A 96 15.57 -4.99 -15.44
CA ILE A 96 14.99 -5.99 -16.35
C ILE A 96 15.61 -7.35 -16.04
N GLY A 97 14.76 -8.35 -15.75
CA GLY A 97 15.18 -9.72 -15.42
C GLY A 97 15.34 -10.02 -13.93
N ASP A 98 15.20 -9.02 -13.07
CA ASP A 98 15.49 -9.12 -11.62
C ASP A 98 14.25 -8.87 -10.75
N PHE A 99 13.02 -9.00 -11.27
CA PHE A 99 11.81 -8.80 -10.47
C PHE A 99 10.82 -9.95 -10.55
N SER A 100 10.45 -10.42 -9.37
CA SER A 100 9.45 -11.45 -9.10
C SER A 100 8.03 -10.86 -9.06
N PRO A 101 6.98 -11.71 -9.12
CA PRO A 101 5.61 -11.29 -8.86
C PRO A 101 5.43 -10.59 -7.51
N ARG A 102 6.21 -10.98 -6.51
CA ARG A 102 6.24 -10.36 -5.17
C ARG A 102 6.70 -8.91 -5.24
N GLU A 103 7.84 -8.64 -5.89
CA GLU A 103 8.39 -7.28 -6.02
C GLU A 103 7.47 -6.36 -6.83
N THR A 104 6.78 -6.91 -7.83
CA THR A 104 5.77 -6.17 -8.60
C THR A 104 4.60 -5.73 -7.71
N ARG A 105 4.07 -6.63 -6.86
CA ARG A 105 2.99 -6.31 -5.92
C ARG A 105 3.44 -5.32 -4.86
N ARG A 106 4.70 -5.40 -4.40
CA ARG A 106 5.31 -4.42 -3.49
C ARG A 106 5.38 -3.03 -4.11
N ALA A 107 5.80 -2.94 -5.37
CA ALA A 107 5.78 -1.67 -6.09
C ALA A 107 4.36 -1.12 -6.24
N THR A 108 3.35 -1.98 -6.46
CA THR A 108 1.95 -1.55 -6.43
C THR A 108 1.55 -0.97 -5.09
N ALA A 109 1.86 -1.65 -3.98
CA ALA A 109 1.56 -1.16 -2.63
C ALA A 109 2.26 0.18 -2.35
N ALA A 110 3.54 0.28 -2.71
CA ALA A 110 4.34 1.50 -2.57
C ALA A 110 3.75 2.67 -3.39
N ASN A 111 3.32 2.42 -4.63
CA ASN A 111 2.73 3.43 -5.49
C ASN A 111 1.36 3.90 -4.96
N TRP A 112 0.56 2.98 -4.42
CA TRP A 112 -0.72 3.33 -3.80
C TRP A 112 -0.52 4.16 -2.52
N LEU A 113 0.39 3.75 -1.64
CA LEU A 113 0.72 4.49 -0.42
C LEU A 113 1.25 5.89 -0.74
N LEU A 114 2.06 6.03 -1.79
CA LEU A 114 2.55 7.33 -2.24
C LEU A 114 1.45 8.22 -2.82
N SER A 115 0.49 7.64 -3.56
CA SER A 115 -0.72 8.35 -4.00
C SER A 115 -1.51 8.89 -2.80
N TYR A 116 -1.76 8.02 -1.82
CA TYR A 116 -2.48 8.39 -0.60
C TYR A 116 -1.77 9.53 0.15
N LEU A 117 -0.45 9.46 0.28
CA LEU A 117 0.34 10.53 0.89
C LEU A 117 0.17 11.86 0.15
N GLN A 118 0.26 11.86 -1.19
CA GLN A 118 0.05 13.05 -2.02
C GLN A 118 -1.37 13.62 -1.87
N GLU A 119 -2.39 12.77 -1.82
CA GLU A 119 -3.80 13.19 -1.70
C GLU A 119 -4.10 13.77 -0.32
N THR A 120 -3.50 13.22 0.75
CA THR A 120 -3.76 13.66 2.13
C THR A 120 -2.93 14.86 2.56
N THR A 121 -1.66 14.94 2.14
CA THR A 121 -0.73 16.00 2.59
C THR A 121 -0.49 17.08 1.53
N GLY A 122 -0.87 16.82 0.27
CA GLY A 122 -0.63 17.73 -0.85
C GLY A 122 0.84 17.85 -1.27
N LYS A 123 1.78 17.25 -0.53
CA LYS A 123 3.23 17.36 -0.77
C LYS A 123 3.91 16.02 -0.54
N ILE A 124 4.77 15.64 -1.48
CA ILE A 124 5.74 14.58 -1.28
C ILE A 124 7.08 15.29 -1.06
N GLU A 125 7.49 15.37 0.21
CA GLU A 125 8.78 15.96 0.64
C GLU A 125 9.89 14.91 0.73
#